data_AF-A0A0M0GF02-F1
#
_entry.id   AF-A0A0M0GF02-F1
#
_cell.length_a   1.000
_cell.length_b   1.000
_cell.length_c   1.000
_cell.angle_alpha   90.00
_cell.angle_beta   90.00
_cell.angle_gamma   90.00
#
_symmetry.space_group_name_H-M   'P 1'
#
loop_
_entity.id
_entity.type
_entity.pdbx_description
1 polymer ?
#
loop_
_entity_poly.entity_id
_entity_poly.type
_entity_poly.pdbx_seq_one_letter_code
_entity_poly.pdbx_strand_id
1 'polypeptide(L)'
;MIAKTEEEMDHLIHDYGKNQSGSTPISIEVSTKQQQSVPGGPLEELIRYIAFTGETRVTHLRKHMKMRMNDVKELRQLLVVENWLEAPKSRNSGYKLILSTKERENYLNNLA
;
A
#
# COMPACT_ATOMS: atom_id res chain seq x y z
N MET A 1 -27.75 -34.72 -31.40
CA MET A 1 -28.39 -34.87 -30.07
C MET A 1 -27.27 -34.72 -29.03
N ILE A 2 -27.17 -33.57 -28.36
CA ILE A 2 -27.68 -33.22 -27.01
C ILE A 2 -26.64 -33.49 -25.89
N ALA A 3 -26.32 -32.40 -25.17
CA ALA A 3 -25.81 -32.22 -23.77
C ALA A 3 -24.46 -32.89 -23.36
N LYS A 4 -23.42 -32.19 -22.86
CA LYS A 4 -23.24 -31.35 -21.63
C LYS A 4 -23.53 -32.08 -20.30
N THR A 5 -22.50 -32.19 -19.44
CA THR A 5 -22.45 -31.88 -17.97
C THR A 5 -21.06 -32.25 -17.43
N GLU A 6 -20.25 -31.28 -16.99
CA GLU A 6 -20.04 -30.87 -15.58
C GLU A 6 -19.16 -31.87 -14.81
N GLU A 7 -17.87 -31.55 -14.70
CA GLU A 7 -17.10 -31.71 -13.47
C GLU A 7 -15.92 -30.71 -13.56
N GLU A 8 -16.22 -29.50 -13.08
CA GLU A 8 -15.30 -28.39 -12.92
C GLU A 8 -14.36 -28.60 -11.73
N MET A 9 -13.37 -27.70 -11.67
CA MET A 9 -12.67 -27.19 -10.48
C MET A 9 -11.36 -27.88 -10.07
N ASP A 10 -10.37 -27.00 -9.89
CA ASP A 10 -9.21 -27.15 -9.01
C ASP A 10 -8.19 -28.23 -9.42
N HIS A 11 -7.00 -27.87 -9.92
CA HIS A 11 -6.06 -27.06 -9.19
C HIS A 11 -5.01 -26.43 -10.12
N LEU A 12 -4.82 -25.13 -9.86
CA LEU A 12 -3.73 -24.29 -10.32
C LEU A 12 -2.34 -24.96 -10.24
N ILE A 13 -1.72 -25.07 -11.41
CA ILE A 13 -0.42 -24.45 -11.76
C ILE A 13 0.69 -24.50 -10.70
N HIS A 14 1.64 -25.39 -11.01
CA HIS A 14 3.11 -25.23 -11.04
C HIS A 14 3.88 -24.97 -9.75
N ASP A 15 4.55 -26.04 -9.33
CA ASP A 15 6.02 -26.17 -9.32
C ASP A 15 6.79 -24.96 -9.87
N TYR A 16 7.47 -24.21 -9.00
CA TYR A 16 8.49 -23.25 -9.40
C TYR A 16 9.83 -23.61 -8.75
N GLY A 17 10.52 -24.58 -9.36
CA GLY A 17 11.95 -24.78 -9.21
C GLY A 17 12.76 -24.04 -10.28
N LYS A 18 13.74 -23.24 -9.84
CA LYS A 18 14.92 -22.73 -10.58
C LYS A 18 14.67 -22.00 -11.92
N ASN A 19 14.93 -20.69 -11.94
CA ASN A 19 15.25 -19.95 -13.15
C ASN A 19 16.64 -19.29 -13.08
N GLN A 20 17.60 -19.91 -13.78
CA GLN A 20 18.70 -19.19 -14.42
C GLN A 20 18.20 -18.71 -15.80
N SER A 21 18.57 -17.47 -16.13
CA SER A 21 18.62 -16.88 -17.48
C SER A 21 17.31 -16.56 -18.21
N GLY A 22 17.09 -15.24 -18.36
CA GLY A 22 16.55 -14.58 -19.54
C GLY A 22 15.09 -14.85 -19.91
N SER A 23 14.18 -13.92 -19.60
CA SER A 23 13.01 -13.59 -20.42
C SER A 23 12.22 -12.40 -19.83
N THR A 24 11.90 -11.46 -20.72
CA THR A 24 10.80 -10.48 -20.72
C THR A 24 10.64 -9.47 -19.57
N PRO A 25 10.28 -8.20 -19.87
CA PRO A 25 9.91 -7.24 -18.84
C PRO A 25 8.68 -7.79 -18.11
N ILE A 26 8.80 -7.94 -16.80
CA ILE A 26 7.65 -8.19 -15.93
C ILE A 26 6.78 -6.94 -16.06
N SER A 27 5.74 -7.01 -16.89
CA SER A 27 4.59 -6.12 -16.75
C SER A 27 3.99 -6.45 -15.40
N ILE A 28 4.41 -5.66 -14.40
CA ILE A 28 3.78 -5.66 -13.10
C ILE A 28 2.40 -5.06 -13.37
N GLU A 29 1.44 -5.93 -13.65
CA GLU A 29 0.03 -5.61 -13.56
C GLU A 29 -0.21 -5.28 -12.09
N VAL A 30 -0.04 -4.00 -11.75
CA VAL A 30 -0.50 -3.44 -10.49
C VAL A 30 -1.99 -3.72 -10.50
N SER A 31 -2.34 -4.82 -9.83
CA SER A 31 -3.70 -5.12 -9.42
C SER A 31 -4.06 -3.99 -8.49
N THR A 32 -4.61 -2.91 -9.06
CA THR A 32 -5.33 -1.87 -8.36
C THR A 32 -6.57 -2.53 -7.76
N LYS A 33 -6.36 -3.31 -6.69
CA LYS A 33 -7.39 -3.44 -5.68
C LYS A 33 -7.61 -2.03 -5.19
N GLN A 34 -8.67 -1.39 -5.70
CA GLN A 34 -9.27 -0.24 -5.05
C GLN A 34 -9.69 -0.74 -3.68
N GLN A 35 -8.78 -0.64 -2.73
CA GLN A 35 -8.98 -1.01 -1.35
C GLN A 35 -9.83 0.10 -0.80
N GLN A 36 -11.14 -0.09 -0.95
CA GLN A 36 -12.18 0.76 -0.42
C GLN A 36 -11.82 1.05 1.04
N SER A 37 -11.36 2.27 1.30
CA SER A 37 -10.87 2.71 2.60
C SER A 37 -12.07 2.71 3.53
N VAL A 38 -12.26 1.62 4.27
CA VAL A 38 -13.26 1.56 5.34
C VAL A 38 -12.91 2.68 6.32
N PRO A 39 -13.83 3.63 6.59
CA PRO A 39 -13.57 4.71 7.53
C PRO A 39 -13.25 4.10 8.91
N GLY A 40 -12.16 4.56 9.53
CA GLY A 40 -11.64 4.00 10.78
C GLY A 40 -10.67 2.82 10.65
N GLY A 41 -10.19 2.49 9.45
CA GLY A 41 -9.13 1.49 9.24
C GLY A 41 -7.73 2.00 9.66
N PRO A 42 -6.75 1.09 9.85
CA PRO A 42 -5.39 1.45 10.27
C PRO A 42 -4.65 2.37 9.27
N LEU A 43 -5.06 2.34 8.00
CA LEU A 43 -4.56 3.28 6.98
C LEU A 43 -5.03 4.71 7.25
N GLU A 44 -6.29 4.90 7.59
CA GLU A 44 -6.84 6.24 7.87
C GLU A 44 -6.26 6.82 9.16
N GLU A 45 -6.08 6.00 10.19
CA GLU A 45 -5.39 6.42 11.42
C GLU A 45 -3.94 6.87 11.11
N LEU A 46 -3.25 6.14 10.24
CA LEU A 46 -1.92 6.52 9.78
C LEU A 46 -1.93 7.86 9.02
N ILE A 47 -2.90 8.05 8.12
CA ILE A 47 -3.10 9.29 7.37
C ILE A 47 -3.31 10.46 8.32
N ARG A 48 -4.22 10.33 9.28
CA ARG A 48 -4.50 11.36 10.30
C ARG A 48 -3.25 11.70 11.10
N TYR A 49 -2.50 10.69 11.53
CA TYR A 49 -1.26 10.90 12.29
C TYR A 49 -0.20 11.65 11.47
N ILE A 50 0.01 11.27 10.21
CA ILE A 50 0.96 11.95 9.31
C ILE A 50 0.48 13.37 8.99
N ALA A 51 -0.81 13.56 8.73
CA ALA A 51 -1.39 14.87 8.49
C ALA A 51 -1.25 15.80 9.71
N PHE A 52 -1.36 15.26 10.93
CA PHE A 52 -1.18 16.02 12.16
C PHE A 52 0.30 16.32 12.47
N THR A 53 1.15 15.30 12.45
CA THR A 53 2.55 15.41 12.92
C THR A 53 3.55 15.78 11.83
N GLY A 54 3.26 15.46 10.57
CA GLY A 54 4.20 15.55 9.45
C GLY A 54 5.28 14.48 9.47
N GLU A 55 5.19 13.50 10.38
CA GLU A 55 6.19 12.47 10.55
C GLU A 55 6.01 11.34 9.53
N THR A 56 7.07 10.96 8.81
CA THR A 56 7.03 9.93 7.77
C THR A 56 7.94 8.73 8.08
N ARG A 57 8.71 8.78 9.18
CA ARG A 57 9.67 7.76 9.55
C ARG A 57 8.98 6.54 10.13
N VAL A 58 9.34 5.36 9.61
CA VAL A 58 8.75 4.07 10.02
C VAL A 58 8.78 3.82 11.52
N THR A 59 9.85 4.24 12.19
CA THR A 59 10.03 4.04 13.63
C THR A 59 8.97 4.75 14.46
N HIS A 60 8.63 5.99 14.10
CA HIS A 60 7.61 6.77 14.79
C HIS A 60 6.20 6.29 14.45
N LEU A 61 5.93 6.02 13.17
CA LEU A 61 4.65 5.47 12.72
C LEU A 61 4.34 4.14 13.42
N ARG A 62 5.33 3.24 13.52
CA ARG A 62 5.18 1.96 14.23
C ARG A 62 4.88 2.17 15.71
N LYS A 63 5.58 3.09 16.37
CA LYS A 63 5.39 3.37 17.80
C LYS A 63 3.97 3.88 18.07
N HIS A 64 3.44 4.73 17.18
CA HIS A 64 2.09 5.26 17.28
C HIS A 64 1.04 4.16 17.07
N MET A 65 1.14 3.44 15.95
CA MET A 65 0.15 2.42 15.56
C MET A 65 0.23 1.14 16.40
N LYS A 66 1.33 0.90 17.13
CA LYS A 66 1.58 -0.32 17.91
C LYS A 66 1.45 -1.63 17.10
N MET A 67 1.74 -1.58 15.79
CA MET A 67 1.66 -2.71 14.88
C MET A 67 3.04 -3.32 14.55
N ARG A 68 3.06 -4.42 13.79
CA ARG A 68 4.33 -5.01 13.33
C ARG A 68 4.96 -4.12 12.26
N MET A 69 6.28 -4.23 12.16
CA MET A 69 7.07 -3.47 11.20
C MET A 69 6.64 -3.71 9.74
N ASN A 70 6.23 -4.94 9.41
CA ASN A 70 5.79 -5.30 8.06
C ASN A 70 4.45 -4.62 7.72
N ASP A 71 3.45 -4.69 8.61
CA ASP A 71 2.16 -4.02 8.42
C ASP A 71 2.33 -2.51 8.18
N VAL A 72 3.18 -1.85 8.97
CA VAL A 72 3.45 -0.41 8.83
C VAL A 72 4.22 -0.08 7.53
N LYS A 73 5.01 -1.03 7.00
CA LYS A 73 5.64 -0.85 5.69
C LYS A 73 4.61 -0.99 4.57
N GLU A 74 3.70 -1.96 4.66
CA GLU A 74 2.61 -2.14 3.71
C GLU A 74 1.70 -0.91 3.67
N LEU A 75 1.24 -0.43 4.84
CA LEU A 75 0.42 0.79 4.90
C LEU A 75 1.15 2.00 4.29
N ARG A 76 2.44 2.16 4.55
CA ARG A 76 3.21 3.26 3.96
C ARG A 76 3.34 3.13 2.44
N GLN A 77 3.43 1.91 1.90
CA GLN A 77 3.43 1.69 0.45
C GLN A 77 2.06 2.07 -0.13
N LEU A 78 0.96 1.72 0.55
CA LEU A 78 -0.38 2.16 0.15
C LEU A 78 -0.47 3.70 0.13
N LEU A 79 0.10 4.39 1.12
CA LEU A 79 0.16 5.86 1.10
C LEU A 79 0.96 6.44 -0.06
N VAL A 80 1.95 5.72 -0.58
CA VAL A 80 2.65 6.15 -1.81
C VAL A 80 1.75 5.97 -3.02
N VAL A 81 1.03 4.85 -3.10
CA VAL A 81 0.07 4.57 -4.18
C VAL A 81 -1.06 5.61 -4.18
N GLU A 82 -1.56 5.98 -3.00
CA GLU A 82 -2.60 7.01 -2.83
C GLU A 82 -2.05 8.45 -2.94
N ASN A 83 -0.79 8.65 -3.33
CA ASN A 83 -0.16 9.97 -3.48
C ASN A 83 -0.17 10.83 -2.20
N TRP A 84 -0.21 10.20 -1.03
CA TRP A 84 0.04 10.87 0.25
C TRP A 84 1.54 11.06 0.50
N LEU A 85 2.34 10.04 0.17
CA LEU A 85 3.79 10.05 0.38
C LEU A 85 4.56 9.87 -0.92
N GLU A 86 5.71 10.55 -1.04
CA GLU A 86 6.69 10.30 -2.09
C GLU A 86 7.72 9.29 -1.56
N ALA A 87 7.92 8.21 -2.32
CA ALA A 87 8.97 7.25 -2.06
C ALA A 87 10.36 7.90 -2.19
N PRO A 88 11.33 7.50 -1.36
CA PRO A 88 12.65 8.10 -1.40
C PRO A 88 13.39 7.77 -2.70
N LYS A 89 13.97 8.80 -3.33
CA LYS A 89 14.80 8.65 -4.55
C LYS A 89 16.16 7.99 -4.29
N SER A 90 16.55 7.86 -3.03
CA SER A 90 17.85 7.29 -2.63
C SER A 90 17.74 6.69 -1.23
N ARG A 91 18.60 5.71 -0.90
CA ARG A 91 18.62 5.04 0.41
C ARG A 91 18.74 5.99 1.62
N ASN A 92 19.36 7.16 1.42
CA ASN A 92 19.57 8.16 2.47
C ASN A 92 18.44 9.19 2.55
N SER A 93 17.53 9.22 1.58
CA SER A 93 16.34 10.07 1.64
C SER A 93 15.23 9.31 2.37
N GLY A 94 14.53 9.98 3.27
CA GLY A 94 13.29 9.45 3.86
C GLY A 94 12.11 9.61 2.89
N TYR A 95 10.97 9.02 3.26
CA TYR A 95 9.71 9.30 2.59
C TYR A 95 9.34 10.77 2.80
N LYS A 96 8.84 11.42 1.76
CA LYS A 96 8.40 12.82 1.86
C LYS A 96 6.89 12.88 1.85
N LEU A 97 6.33 13.79 2.62
CA LEU A 97 4.91 14.08 2.56
C LEU A 97 4.65 14.94 1.32
N ILE A 98 3.71 14.52 0.48
CA ILE A 98 3.35 15.25 -0.75
C ILE A 98 2.48 16.48 -0.41
N LEU A 99 1.57 16.32 0.56
CA LEU A 99 0.63 17.37 0.94
C LEU A 99 1.33 18.59 1.53
N SER A 100 0.92 19.76 1.04
CA SER A 100 1.34 21.05 1.58
C SER A 100 0.72 21.29 2.97
N THR A 101 1.31 22.18 3.77
CA THR A 101 0.78 22.56 5.09
C THR A 101 -0.70 22.96 5.02
N LYS A 102 -1.07 23.79 4.04
CA LYS A 102 -2.46 24.24 3.84
C LYS A 102 -3.43 23.09 3.54
N GLU A 103 -2.99 22.09 2.76
CA GLU A 103 -3.82 20.92 2.44
C GLU A 103 -3.99 20.00 3.64
N ARG A 104 -2.94 19.85 4.45
CA ARG A 104 -3.02 19.12 5.72
C ARG A 104 -3.99 19.79 6.69
N GLU A 105 -3.90 21.11 6.83
CA GLU A 105 -4.84 21.87 7.66
C GLU A 105 -6.27 21.73 7.14
N ASN A 106 -6.49 21.84 5.82
CA ASN A 106 -7.80 21.63 5.24
C ASN A 106 -8.33 20.21 5.51
N TYR A 107 -7.49 19.18 5.36
CA TYR A 107 -7.85 17.80 5.67
C TYR A 107 -8.26 17.62 7.15
N LEU A 108 -7.50 18.19 8.07
CA LEU A 108 -7.80 18.13 9.51
C LEU A 108 -9.08 18.90 9.87
N ASN A 109 -9.36 20.02 9.20
CA ASN A 109 -10.60 20.79 9.41
C ASN A 109 -11.84 20.10 8.84
N ASN A 110 -11.71 19.32 7.76
CA ASN A 110 -12.82 18.55 7.18
C ASN A 110 -13.09 17.23 7.94
N LEU A 111 -12.20 16.82 8.83
CA LEU A 111 -12.37 15.66 9.71
C LEU A 111 -13.08 15.97 11.03
N ALA A 112 -13.22 17.27 11.37
CA ALA A 112 -13.84 17.77 12.59
C ALA A 112 -15.35 18.02 12.39
#